data_AF-A0A2E7TGR9-F1
#
_entry.id   AF-A0A2E7TGR9-F1
#
_cell.length_a   1.000
_cell.length_b   1.000
_cell.length_c   1.000
_cell.angle_alpha   90.00
_cell.angle_beta   90.00
_cell.angle_gamma   90.00
#
_symmetry.space_group_name_H-M   'P 1'
#
loop_
_entity.id
_entity.type
_entity.pdbx_description
1 polymer ?
#
loop_
_entity_poly.entity_id
_entity_poly.type
_entity_poly.pdbx_seq_one_letter_code
_entity_poly.pdbx_strand_id
1 'polypeptide(L)'
;YVLKEEKYIEDFMFIKNGIEQKIRIFIKYDHKGESVISGINRVSKPGKRVYVNQNELPRVLDGLGISILSTSKGVISNKVAKRIGVGGEVLCSVW
;
A
#
# COMPACT_ATOMS: atom_id res chain seq x y z
N TYR A 1 3.98 5.11 -4.94
CA TYR A 1 5.27 4.38 -4.97
C TYR A 1 5.12 2.95 -4.47
N VAL A 2 4.74 2.70 -3.21
CA VAL A 2 4.62 1.34 -2.62
C VAL A 2 3.89 0.31 -3.51
N LEU A 3 2.74 0.65 -4.10
CA LEU A 3 2.00 -0.29 -4.97
C LEU A 3 2.80 -0.75 -6.20
N LYS A 4 3.65 0.11 -6.76
CA LYS A 4 4.53 -0.21 -7.89
C LYS A 4 5.69 -1.10 -7.43
N GLU A 5 6.28 -0.77 -6.28
CA GLU A 5 7.39 -1.53 -5.68
C GLU A 5 6.97 -2.97 -5.34
N GLU A 6 5.77 -3.14 -4.76
CA GLU A 6 5.17 -4.43 -4.43
C GLU A 6 4.43 -5.08 -5.62
N LYS A 7 4.58 -4.53 -6.85
CA LYS A 7 4.11 -5.10 -8.12
C LYS A 7 2.59 -5.28 -8.28
N TYR A 8 1.80 -4.49 -7.57
CA TYR A 8 0.32 -4.43 -7.72
C TYR A 8 -0.15 -3.54 -8.88
N ILE A 9 0.66 -2.55 -9.26
CA ILE A 9 0.43 -1.73 -10.46
C ILE A 9 1.65 -1.80 -11.36
N GLU A 10 1.43 -1.60 -12.66
CA GLU A 10 2.50 -1.61 -13.65
C GLU A 10 3.33 -0.31 -13.53
N ASP A 11 2.63 0.82 -13.59
CA ASP A 11 3.24 2.13 -13.39
C ASP A 11 2.22 3.19 -12.95
N PHE A 12 2.70 4.40 -12.69
CA PHE A 12 1.89 5.60 -12.55
C PHE A 12 2.69 6.82 -13.04
N MET A 13 1.99 7.87 -13.44
CA MET A 13 2.60 9.14 -13.84
C MET A 13 1.79 10.32 -13.34
N PHE A 14 2.48 11.42 -13.09
CA PHE A 14 1.87 12.70 -12.78
C PHE A 14 1.58 13.45 -14.07
N ILE A 15 0.33 13.84 -14.25
CA ILE A 15 -0.11 14.68 -15.36
C ILE A 15 -0.44 16.05 -14.77
N LYS A 16 0.32 17.07 -15.18
CA LYS A 16 0.09 18.44 -14.75
C LYS A 16 -0.69 19.18 -15.83
N ASN A 17 -1.94 19.53 -15.52
CA ASN A 17 -2.79 20.33 -16.40
C ASN A 17 -3.13 21.64 -15.67
N GLY A 18 -2.31 22.67 -15.89
CA GLY A 18 -2.45 23.96 -15.21
C GLY A 18 -2.18 23.86 -13.71
N ILE A 19 -3.17 24.22 -12.88
CA ILE A 19 -3.10 24.21 -11.41
C ILE A 19 -3.35 22.81 -10.85
N GLU A 20 -4.09 21.96 -11.57
CA GLU A 20 -4.41 20.61 -11.12
C GLU A 20 -3.31 19.60 -11.45
N GLN A 21 -2.93 18.81 -10.45
CA GLN A 21 -2.07 17.64 -10.61
C GLN A 21 -2.92 16.38 -10.54
N LYS A 22 -2.93 15.62 -11.64
CA LYS A 22 -3.61 14.32 -11.74
C LYS A 22 -2.59 13.19 -11.65
N ILE A 23 -3.01 12.06 -11.11
CA ILE A 23 -2.22 10.82 -11.10
C ILE A 23 -2.90 9.84 -12.05
N ARG A 24 -2.21 9.47 -13.13
CA ARG A 24 -2.63 8.37 -14.00
C ARG A 24 -1.97 7.10 -13.52
N ILE A 25 -2.76 6.06 -13.28
CA ILE A 25 -2.30 4.76 -12.77
C ILE A 25 -2.50 3.72 -13.88
N PHE A 26 -1.48 2.91 -14.14
CA PHE A 26 -1.53 1.78 -15.06
C PHE A 26 -1.73 0.50 -14.25
N ILE A 27 -2.94 -0.04 -14.29
CA ILE A 27 -3.32 -1.26 -13.55
C ILE A 27 -2.64 -2.47 -14.19
N LYS A 28 -2.25 -3.42 -13.35
CA LYS A 28 -1.61 -4.66 -13.78
C LYS A 28 -2.63 -5.80 -13.84
N TYR A 29 -2.55 -6.58 -14.92
CA TYR A 29 -3.35 -7.78 -15.15
C TYR A 29 -2.42 -8.98 -15.33
N ASP A 30 -2.92 -10.18 -15.01
CA ASP A 30 -2.18 -11.42 -15.23
C ASP A 30 -2.30 -11.92 -16.69
N HIS A 31 -1.70 -13.07 -17.00
CA HIS A 31 -1.73 -13.65 -18.34
C HIS A 31 -3.11 -14.13 -18.80
N LYS A 32 -4.06 -14.27 -17.86
CA LYS A 32 -5.46 -14.64 -18.12
C LYS A 32 -6.37 -13.41 -18.24
N GLY A 33 -5.84 -12.21 -18.00
CA GLY A 33 -6.58 -10.95 -18.00
C GLY A 33 -7.25 -10.63 -16.66
N GLU A 34 -6.96 -11.37 -15.59
CA GLU A 34 -7.47 -11.10 -14.25
C GLU A 34 -6.67 -9.98 -13.57
N SER A 35 -7.34 -9.17 -12.75
CA SER A 35 -6.69 -8.07 -12.01
C SER A 35 -5.72 -8.64 -10.96
N VAL A 36 -4.50 -8.12 -10.91
CA VAL A 36 -3.53 -8.48 -9.86
C VAL A 36 -3.97 -7.99 -8.48
N ILE A 37 -4.74 -6.90 -8.43
CA ILE A 37 -5.37 -6.44 -7.18
C ILE A 37 -6.74 -7.11 -7.09
N SER A 38 -6.89 -7.98 -6.10
CA SER A 38 -8.17 -8.62 -5.74
C SER A 38 -9.01 -7.73 -4.83
N GLY A 39 -8.37 -6.95 -3.97
CA GLY A 39 -9.03 -6.11 -2.98
C GLY A 39 -8.13 -5.02 -2.39
N ILE A 40 -8.76 -3.89 -2.05
CA ILE A 40 -8.16 -2.83 -1.26
C ILE A 40 -9.11 -2.44 -0.14
N ASN A 41 -8.61 -2.42 1.10
CA ASN A 41 -9.41 -2.05 2.26
C ASN A 41 -8.69 -1.01 3.12
N ARG A 42 -9.38 0.09 3.43
CA ARG A 42 -8.86 1.13 4.32
C ARG A 42 -9.03 0.72 5.78
N VAL A 43 -7.91 0.64 6.49
CA VAL A 43 -7.85 0.21 7.89
C VAL A 43 -7.98 1.42 8.82
N SER A 44 -7.03 2.35 8.78
CA SER A 44 -7.11 3.59 9.55
C SER A 44 -8.06 4.59 8.89
N LYS A 45 -9.07 5.03 9.65
CA LYS A 45 -10.08 6.00 9.23
C LYS A 45 -10.04 7.21 10.17
N PRO A 46 -10.47 8.41 9.74
CA PRO A 46 -10.41 9.62 10.58
C PRO A 46 -11.06 9.45 11.96
N GLY A 47 -12.18 8.71 12.06
CA GLY A 47 -12.86 8.43 13.34
C GLY A 47 -12.27 7.28 14.16
N LYS A 48 -11.38 6.46 13.60
CA LYS A 48 -10.66 5.40 14.32
C LYS A 48 -9.31 5.15 13.66
N ARG A 49 -8.28 5.76 14.26
CA ARG A 49 -6.89 5.57 13.85
C ARG A 49 -6.36 4.24 14.36
N VAL A 50 -5.60 3.54 13.54
CA VAL A 50 -5.05 2.22 13.87
C VAL A 50 -3.54 2.30 13.79
N TYR A 51 -2.87 2.09 14.93
CA TYR A 51 -1.42 2.09 15.05
C TYR A 51 -0.95 0.73 15.54
N VAL A 52 0.22 0.30 15.08
CA VAL A 52 0.83 -0.97 15.46
C VAL A 52 2.30 -0.79 15.77
N ASN A 53 2.80 -1.57 16.73
CA ASN A 53 4.23 -1.66 16.99
C ASN A 53 4.93 -2.55 15.95
N GLN A 54 6.27 -2.50 15.92
CA GLN A 54 7.09 -3.33 15.03
C GLN A 54 6.83 -4.85 15.19
N ASN A 55 6.44 -5.28 16.39
CA ASN A 55 6.18 -6.69 16.71
C ASN A 55 4.75 -7.13 16.33
N GLU A 56 3.87 -6.17 16.06
CA GLU A 56 2.43 -6.38 15.84
C GLU A 56 2.03 -6.01 14.40
N LEU A 57 3.00 -6.01 13.49
CA LEU A 57 2.75 -5.68 12.09
C LEU A 57 1.72 -6.65 11.49
N PRO A 58 0.62 -6.13 10.90
CA PRO A 58 -0.46 -6.96 10.40
C PRO A 58 0.02 -7.85 9.26
N ARG A 59 -0.48 -9.09 9.24
CA ARG A 59 -0.35 -10.00 8.10
C ARG A 59 -1.66 -9.99 7.33
N VAL A 60 -1.57 -9.80 6.01
CA VAL A 60 -2.72 -9.82 5.11
C VAL A 60 -2.69 -11.14 4.36
N LEU A 61 -3.78 -11.91 4.43
CA LEU A 61 -3.91 -13.25 3.83
C LEU A 61 -2.67 -14.12 4.11
N ASP A 62 -2.29 -14.25 5.38
CA ASP A 62 -1.09 -15.00 5.82
C ASP A 62 0.23 -14.64 5.11
N GLY A 63 0.34 -13.41 4.60
CA GLY A 63 1.54 -12.89 3.94
C GLY A 63 1.46 -12.84 2.42
N LEU A 64 0.36 -13.30 1.83
CA LEU A 64 0.09 -13.15 0.39
C LEU A 64 -0.21 -11.70 0.00
N GLY A 65 -0.82 -10.92 0.91
CA GLY A 65 -1.07 -9.50 0.71
C GLY A 65 -0.04 -8.59 1.40
N ILE A 66 -0.27 -7.29 1.31
CA ILE A 66 0.51 -6.26 2.01
C ILE A 66 -0.39 -5.35 2.83
N SER A 67 0.16 -4.79 3.90
CA SER A 67 -0.38 -3.58 4.53
C SER A 67 0.55 -2.41 4.23
N ILE A 68 -0.02 -1.25 3.98
CA ILE A 68 0.70 0.01 3.78
C ILE A 68 0.64 0.79 5.10
N LEU A 69 1.80 1.16 5.61
CA LEU A 69 1.95 1.85 6.88
C LEU A 69 2.57 3.23 6.69
N SER A 70 2.05 4.22 7.42
CA SER A 70 2.73 5.48 7.66
C SER A 70 3.63 5.34 8.87
N THR A 71 4.94 5.50 8.69
CA THR A 71 5.95 5.31 9.74
C THR A 71 6.82 6.56 9.86
N SER A 72 7.67 6.62 10.89
CA SER A 72 8.67 7.68 11.04
C SER A 72 9.74 7.70 9.92
N LYS A 73 9.80 6.65 9.10
CA LYS A 73 10.69 6.51 7.94
C LYS A 73 9.96 6.68 6.60
N GLY A 74 8.72 7.16 6.63
CA GLY A 74 7.87 7.36 5.45
C GLY A 74 6.78 6.30 5.30
N VAL A 75 6.12 6.31 4.14
CA VAL A 75 5.04 5.38 3.82
C VAL A 75 5.61 4.15 3.13
N ILE A 76 5.51 2.99 3.78
CA ILE A 76 6.17 1.74 3.39
C ILE A 76 5.26 0.53 3.58
N SER A 77 5.59 -0.61 2.98
CA SER A 77 4.86 -1.86 3.20
C SER A 77 5.22 -2.49 4.56
N ASN A 78 4.33 -3.32 5.10
CA ASN A 78 4.59 -4.14 6.29
C ASN A 78 5.84 -5.03 6.14
N LYS A 79 6.12 -5.52 4.92
CA LYS A 79 7.34 -6.30 4.62
C LYS A 79 8.61 -5.46 4.78
N VAL A 80 8.60 -4.21 4.34
CA VAL A 80 9.72 -3.28 4.55
C VAL A 80 9.81 -2.88 6.02
N ALA A 81 8.70 -2.50 6.64
CA ALA A 81 8.63 -2.09 8.05
C ALA A 81 9.18 -3.16 9.00
N LYS A 82 8.88 -4.43 8.72
CA LYS A 82 9.41 -5.58 9.47
C LYS A 82 10.93 -5.72 9.35
N ARG A 83 11.49 -5.47 8.15
CA ARG A 83 12.94 -5.54 7.91
C ARG A 83 13.70 -4.44 8.63
N ILE A 84 13.13 -3.25 8.71
CA ILE A 84 13.78 -2.09 9.36
C ILE A 84 13.40 -1.91 10.83
N GLY A 85 12.54 -2.77 11.39
CA GLY A 85 12.14 -2.72 12.80
C GLY A 85 11.36 -1.45 13.17
N VAL A 86 10.34 -1.08 12.39
CA VAL A 86 9.49 0.07 12.73
C VAL A 86 8.00 -0.27 12.71
N GLY A 87 7.27 0.33 13.64
CA GLY A 87 5.80 0.37 13.63
C GLY A 87 5.26 1.60 12.93
N GLY A 88 3.94 1.83 13.04
CA GLY A 88 3.30 3.01 12.46
C GLY A 88 1.79 2.92 12.39
N GLU A 89 1.18 3.87 11.67
CA GLU A 89 -0.25 3.88 11.36
C GLU A 89 -0.53 2.92 10.20
N VAL A 90 -1.48 2.01 10.34
CA VAL A 90 -1.89 1.10 9.27
C VAL A 90 -2.94 1.78 8.39
N LEU A 91 -2.52 2.28 7.22
CA LEU A 91 -3.38 3.05 6.33
C LEU A 91 -4.41 2.16 5.63
N CYS A 92 -3.92 1.13 4.92
CA CYS A 92 -4.74 0.20 4.18
C CYS A 92 -4.05 -1.14 3.99
N SER A 93 -4.85 -2.14 3.61
CA SER A 93 -4.39 -3.46 3.19
C SER A 93 -4.78 -3.69 1.74
N VAL A 94 -3.91 -4.37 1.01
CA VAL A 94 -4.05 -4.67 -0.42
C VAL A 94 -3.71 -6.15 -0.63
N TRP A 95 -4.51 -6.83 -1.45
CA TRP A 95 -4.32 -8.23 -1.83
C TRP A 95 -4.95 -8.50 -3.19
#